data_AF-A0A3M6Z493-F1
#
_entry.id   AF-A0A3M6Z493-F1
#
_cell.length_a   1.000
_cell.length_b   1.000
_cell.length_c   1.000
_cell.angle_alpha   90.00
_cell.angle_beta   90.00
_cell.angle_gamma   90.00
#
_symmetry.space_group_name_H-M   'P 1'
#
loop_
_entity.id
_entity.type
_entity.pdbx_description
1 polymer ?
#
loop_
_entity_poly.entity_id
_entity_poly.type
_entity_poly.pdbx_seq_one_letter_code
_entity_poly.pdbx_strand_id
1 'polypeptide(L)'
;MATNTVCARCLRRALSSTAPRSLPVSSRHAFTSSSAPKQPTRRSIHHTSRQSAPPLQQEPQPTGAAPYHDVRGRTTDKEAQNVRQEKRVLLQPNNLFHSFTHSPAPEIRRRAAFMRQNAYCPHPSHQPTRAATSPVDPEQHKSTQSGMPPAHVRHECPDCGIPVSCCAEHFADDYASHLEVCDVLRQINEDDHDLLSGRFFPEFEYPGPQLDEAQVNLTNWDTMLYSREFNAVNEERSMRQVTRLLTYPVTIGSVLHELSPYGLKNGLTAEGLRSLSGESPFSIALSLSFTPPS
;
A
#
# COMPACT_ATOMS: atom_id res chain seq x y z
N MET A 1 27.79 -44.03 -28.23
CA MET A 1 27.13 -43.59 -29.48
C MET A 1 25.98 -44.55 -29.77
N ALA A 2 24.83 -44.36 -29.13
CA ALA A 2 23.64 -45.19 -29.33
C ALA A 2 22.61 -44.35 -30.10
N THR A 3 22.16 -44.85 -31.25
CA THR A 3 21.23 -44.17 -32.15
C THR A 3 19.79 -44.42 -31.70
N ASN A 4 19.06 -43.32 -31.46
CA ASN A 4 17.64 -43.35 -31.10
C ASN A 4 16.77 -43.72 -32.32
N THR A 5 16.32 -44.96 -32.39
CA THR A 5 15.29 -45.37 -33.36
C THR A 5 13.90 -45.13 -32.79
N VAL A 6 13.21 -44.10 -33.31
CA VAL A 6 11.82 -43.78 -32.94
C VAL A 6 10.85 -44.78 -33.58
N CYS A 7 9.91 -45.28 -32.79
CA CYS A 7 8.92 -46.29 -33.22
C CYS A 7 7.95 -45.75 -34.29
N ALA A 8 7.69 -46.56 -35.33
CA ALA A 8 6.79 -46.23 -36.44
C ALA A 8 5.34 -45.91 -36.02
N ARG A 9 4.90 -46.39 -34.84
CA ARG A 9 3.57 -46.04 -34.27
C ARG A 9 3.54 -44.63 -33.67
N CYS A 10 4.66 -44.14 -33.15
CA CYS A 10 4.79 -42.78 -32.62
C CYS A 10 4.81 -41.74 -33.75
N LEU A 11 5.45 -42.06 -34.88
CA LEU A 11 5.53 -41.18 -36.04
C LEU A 11 4.15 -40.95 -36.71
N ARG A 12 3.29 -41.97 -36.76
CA ARG A 12 1.93 -41.85 -37.34
C ARG A 12 0.97 -41.02 -36.49
N ARG A 13 1.16 -40.98 -35.17
CA ARG A 13 0.37 -40.12 -34.26
C ARG A 13 0.80 -38.65 -34.32
N ALA A 14 2.07 -38.37 -34.62
CA ALA A 14 2.56 -37.00 -34.79
C ALA A 14 2.09 -36.34 -36.10
N LEU A 15 1.83 -37.13 -37.16
CA LEU A 15 1.41 -36.63 -38.47
C LEU A 15 -0.13 -36.48 -38.64
N SER A 16 -0.92 -36.85 -37.62
CA SER A 16 -2.39 -36.82 -37.69
C SER A 16 -3.03 -35.65 -36.93
N SER A 17 -2.25 -34.70 -36.39
CA SER A 17 -2.76 -33.54 -35.63
C SER A 17 -2.65 -32.20 -36.36
N THR A 18 -2.75 -32.17 -37.68
CA THR A 18 -2.87 -30.91 -38.45
C THR A 18 -4.24 -30.84 -39.12
N ALA A 19 -5.24 -30.42 -38.35
CA ALA A 19 -6.48 -29.87 -38.88
C ALA A 19 -6.65 -28.45 -38.30
N PRO A 20 -6.94 -27.42 -39.12
CA PRO A 20 -7.10 -26.06 -38.64
C PRO A 20 -8.43 -25.95 -37.90
N ARG A 21 -8.38 -25.69 -36.60
CA ARG A 21 -9.58 -25.41 -35.81
C ARG A 21 -9.78 -23.90 -35.78
N SER A 22 -10.86 -23.45 -36.40
CA SER A 22 -11.34 -22.08 -36.42
C SER A 22 -11.57 -21.54 -35.00
N LEU A 23 -11.20 -20.28 -34.82
CA LEU A 23 -11.35 -19.51 -33.58
C LEU A 23 -12.83 -19.33 -33.21
N PRO A 24 -13.26 -19.56 -31.95
CA PRO A 24 -14.49 -18.99 -31.47
C PRO A 24 -14.27 -17.51 -31.11
N VAL A 25 -14.94 -16.63 -31.85
CA VAL A 25 -15.07 -15.20 -31.55
C VAL A 25 -15.80 -15.06 -30.20
N SER A 26 -15.16 -14.37 -29.26
CA SER A 26 -15.76 -14.01 -27.97
C SER A 26 -16.90 -13.03 -28.21
N SER A 27 -18.12 -13.47 -27.94
CA SER A 27 -19.31 -12.61 -27.90
C SER A 27 -19.11 -11.53 -26.84
N ARG A 28 -19.05 -10.27 -27.29
CA ARG A 28 -19.15 -9.11 -26.40
C ARG A 28 -20.60 -9.00 -25.94
N HIS A 29 -20.84 -9.17 -24.65
CA HIS A 29 -22.09 -8.76 -24.03
C HIS A 29 -22.19 -7.23 -24.14
N ALA A 30 -22.99 -6.76 -25.10
CA ALA A 30 -23.45 -5.39 -25.17
C ALA A 30 -24.58 -5.20 -24.15
N PHE A 31 -24.35 -4.38 -23.13
CA PHE A 31 -25.43 -3.87 -22.30
C PHE A 31 -26.26 -2.89 -23.13
N THR A 32 -27.43 -3.34 -23.57
CA THR A 32 -28.46 -2.47 -24.16
C THR A 32 -29.18 -1.74 -23.03
N SER A 33 -28.76 -0.52 -22.71
CA SER A 33 -29.58 0.40 -21.92
C SER A 33 -30.59 1.07 -22.86
N SER A 34 -31.85 0.64 -22.80
CA SER A 34 -32.96 1.32 -23.45
C SER A 34 -33.22 2.67 -22.75
N SER A 35 -32.67 3.76 -23.28
CA SER A 35 -33.03 5.11 -22.85
C SER A 35 -34.30 5.56 -23.58
N ALA A 36 -35.45 5.45 -22.92
CA ALA A 36 -36.65 6.18 -23.30
C ALA A 36 -36.49 7.65 -22.85
N PRO A 37 -36.66 8.66 -23.72
CA PRO A 37 -36.55 10.05 -23.31
C PRO A 37 -37.87 10.47 -22.64
N LYS A 38 -37.88 10.56 -21.31
CA LYS A 38 -38.89 11.35 -20.60
C LYS A 38 -38.42 12.80 -20.54
N GLN A 39 -39.07 13.66 -21.30
CA GLN A 39 -38.95 15.11 -21.19
C GLN A 39 -39.30 15.55 -19.76
N PRO A 40 -38.46 16.36 -19.08
CA PRO A 40 -38.91 17.14 -17.96
C PRO A 40 -39.43 18.49 -18.45
N THR A 41 -40.66 18.76 -18.03
CA THR A 41 -41.42 19.98 -18.22
C THR A 41 -40.70 21.19 -17.62
N ARG A 42 -40.69 22.29 -18.37
CA ARG A 42 -40.27 23.62 -17.89
C ARG A 42 -41.07 23.99 -16.64
N ARG A 43 -40.37 24.22 -15.53
CA ARG A 43 -40.86 25.07 -14.44
C ARG A 43 -39.89 26.23 -14.24
N SER A 44 -40.36 27.39 -14.66
CA SER A 44 -39.79 28.71 -14.42
C SER A 44 -40.18 29.17 -13.04
N ILE A 45 -39.22 29.43 -12.14
CA ILE A 45 -39.44 30.16 -10.88
C ILE A 45 -38.21 31.03 -10.56
N HIS A 46 -38.41 32.33 -10.82
CA HIS A 46 -37.94 33.53 -10.11
C HIS A 46 -36.43 33.76 -9.84
N HIS A 47 -35.93 34.71 -10.62
CA HIS A 47 -34.81 35.60 -10.30
C HIS A 47 -35.06 36.32 -8.98
N THR A 48 -34.13 36.21 -8.03
CA THR A 48 -34.03 37.14 -6.91
C THR A 48 -32.65 37.79 -6.90
N SER A 49 -32.70 39.07 -6.59
CA SER A 49 -31.67 40.08 -6.81
C SER A 49 -30.44 39.86 -5.95
N ARG A 50 -29.26 40.11 -6.55
CA ARG A 50 -28.00 40.33 -5.83
C ARG A 50 -28.19 41.44 -4.81
N GLN A 51 -27.99 41.13 -3.53
CA GLN A 51 -27.71 42.14 -2.52
C GLN A 51 -26.23 42.03 -2.15
N SER A 52 -25.50 43.06 -2.56
CA SER A 52 -24.10 43.28 -2.24
C SER A 52 -23.94 43.50 -0.75
N ALA A 53 -22.98 42.80 -0.13
CA ALA A 53 -22.53 43.11 1.21
C ALA A 53 -21.84 44.49 1.25
N PRO A 54 -22.02 45.29 2.32
CA PRO A 54 -21.35 46.57 2.47
C PRO A 54 -19.83 46.41 2.70
N PRO A 55 -19.02 47.41 2.33
CA PRO A 55 -17.57 47.32 2.41
C PRO A 55 -17.09 47.43 3.85
N LEU A 56 -16.32 46.43 4.30
CA LEU A 56 -15.54 46.52 5.53
C LEU A 56 -14.40 47.52 5.33
N GLN A 57 -14.35 48.51 6.21
CA GLN A 57 -13.32 49.54 6.26
C GLN A 57 -11.93 48.92 6.50
N GLN A 58 -10.96 49.33 5.69
CA GLN A 58 -9.55 49.04 5.89
C GLN A 58 -9.04 49.81 7.12
N GLU A 59 -8.59 49.08 8.14
CA GLU A 59 -7.71 49.61 9.19
C GLU A 59 -6.25 49.24 8.88
N PRO A 60 -5.26 50.07 9.27
CA PRO A 60 -3.90 50.04 8.74
C PRO A 60 -3.08 48.85 9.25
N GLN A 61 -2.23 48.31 8.36
CA GLN A 61 -1.16 47.37 8.71
C GLN A 61 -0.22 47.95 9.77
N PRO A 62 0.11 47.20 10.85
CA PRO A 62 1.39 47.34 11.52
C PRO A 62 2.41 46.47 10.78
N THR A 63 3.34 47.14 10.09
CA THR A 63 4.62 46.60 9.66
C THR A 63 5.44 46.23 10.90
N GLY A 64 5.49 44.94 11.19
CA GLY A 64 6.27 44.40 12.30
C GLY A 64 6.24 42.89 12.24
N ALA A 65 7.18 42.31 11.50
CA ALA A 65 7.45 40.88 11.56
C ALA A 65 7.77 40.51 13.01
N ALA A 66 6.81 39.86 13.70
CA ALA A 66 7.10 39.21 14.96
C ALA A 66 8.15 38.12 14.67
N PRO A 67 9.31 38.12 15.34
CA PRO A 67 10.30 37.09 15.11
C PRO A 67 9.69 35.76 15.51
N TYR A 68 9.63 34.84 14.55
CA TYR A 68 9.37 33.43 14.79
C TYR A 68 10.40 32.97 15.83
N HIS A 69 9.96 32.74 17.06
CA HIS A 69 10.79 32.08 18.05
C HIS A 69 10.96 30.63 17.60
N ASP A 70 12.01 30.40 16.82
CA ASP A 70 12.63 29.10 16.61
C ASP A 70 12.86 28.51 18.01
N VAL A 71 12.07 27.49 18.39
CA VAL A 71 12.35 26.65 19.55
C VAL A 71 13.54 25.78 19.17
N ARG A 72 14.70 26.45 19.06
CA ARG A 72 16.00 25.84 18.84
C ARG A 72 16.54 25.41 20.18
N GLY A 73 16.02 24.29 20.68
CA GLY A 73 16.78 23.41 21.57
C GLY A 73 17.90 22.74 20.78
N ARG A 74 18.88 23.52 20.29
CA ARG A 74 20.11 23.03 19.69
C ARG A 74 21.11 22.77 20.82
N THR A 75 20.93 21.67 21.53
CA THR A 75 22.09 20.93 22.03
C THR A 75 22.59 20.11 20.85
N THR A 76 23.76 20.45 20.37
CA THR A 76 24.46 19.66 19.37
C THR A 76 24.89 18.35 20.00
N ASP A 77 23.99 17.37 20.03
CA ASP A 77 24.36 15.99 20.32
C ASP A 77 25.01 15.39 19.07
N LYS A 78 26.06 16.04 18.58
CA LYS A 78 26.89 15.50 17.50
C LYS A 78 27.38 14.12 17.90
N GLU A 79 27.69 13.89 19.17
CA GLU A 79 28.02 12.57 19.71
C GLU A 79 26.85 11.57 19.71
N ALA A 80 25.62 11.95 20.08
CA ALA A 80 24.49 11.02 19.99
C ALA A 80 24.08 10.73 18.54
N GLN A 81 24.24 11.71 17.64
CA GLN A 81 24.07 11.53 16.21
C GLN A 81 25.19 10.67 15.61
N ASN A 82 26.45 10.85 16.03
CA ASN A 82 27.58 10.04 15.58
C ASN A 82 27.47 8.61 16.10
N VAL A 83 27.08 8.39 17.36
CA VAL A 83 26.83 7.05 17.91
C VAL A 83 25.63 6.37 17.21
N ARG A 84 24.61 7.13 16.81
CA ARG A 84 23.50 6.61 15.97
C ARG A 84 23.95 6.34 14.53
N GLN A 85 24.87 7.13 13.98
CA GLN A 85 25.44 6.94 12.63
C GLN A 85 26.43 5.78 12.59
N GLU A 86 27.31 5.62 13.58
CA GLU A 86 28.29 4.53 13.71
C GLU A 86 27.62 3.18 13.97
N LYS A 87 26.46 3.15 14.64
CA LYS A 87 25.62 1.92 14.76
C LYS A 87 24.76 1.63 13.53
N ARG A 88 24.58 2.60 12.63
CA ARG A 88 23.87 2.39 11.38
C ARG A 88 24.84 1.71 10.44
N VAL A 89 24.83 0.38 10.44
CA VAL A 89 25.38 -0.37 9.32
C VAL A 89 24.70 0.23 8.08
N LEU A 90 25.47 0.96 7.27
CA LEU A 90 25.01 1.43 5.97
C LEU A 90 24.77 0.16 5.15
N LEU A 91 23.54 -0.33 5.19
CA LEU A 91 23.13 -1.46 4.38
C LEU A 91 23.19 -0.95 2.93
N GLN A 92 24.27 -1.34 2.26
CA GLN A 92 24.49 -0.99 0.87
C GLN A 92 23.33 -1.57 0.03
N PRO A 93 22.97 -0.96 -1.12
CA PRO A 93 21.83 -1.42 -1.93
C PRO A 93 21.84 -2.90 -2.31
N ASN A 94 23.03 -3.51 -2.36
CA ASN A 94 23.30 -4.92 -2.67
C ASN A 94 23.35 -5.83 -1.43
N ASN A 95 23.14 -5.32 -0.22
CA ASN A 95 23.15 -6.05 1.04
C ASN A 95 22.01 -5.58 1.96
N LEU A 96 20.78 -5.60 1.44
CA LEU A 96 19.58 -5.21 2.17
C LEU A 96 18.84 -6.42 2.77
N PHE A 97 19.09 -7.61 2.23
CA PHE A 97 18.39 -8.80 2.68
C PHE A 97 19.04 -9.40 3.93
N HIS A 98 18.34 -9.33 5.05
CA HIS A 98 18.68 -10.08 6.26
C HIS A 98 17.42 -10.71 6.86
N SER A 99 17.55 -11.91 7.44
CA SER A 99 16.47 -12.47 8.25
C SER A 99 16.10 -11.51 9.38
N PHE A 100 14.82 -11.42 9.72
CA PHE A 100 14.34 -10.51 10.76
C PHE A 100 15.00 -10.76 12.12
N THR A 101 15.32 -12.01 12.45
CA THR A 101 16.02 -12.37 13.68
C THR A 101 17.46 -11.90 13.74
N HIS A 102 18.20 -12.11 12.66
CA HIS A 102 19.63 -11.79 12.58
C HIS A 102 19.89 -10.44 11.90
N SER A 103 18.87 -9.60 11.77
CA SER A 103 18.98 -8.28 11.16
C SER A 103 19.96 -7.41 11.93
N PRO A 104 20.82 -6.61 11.27
CA PRO A 104 21.67 -5.63 11.92
C PRO A 104 20.85 -4.52 12.62
N ALA A 105 19.63 -4.23 12.14
CA ALA A 105 18.77 -3.19 12.69
C ALA A 105 18.01 -3.66 13.95
N PRO A 106 18.18 -3.02 15.11
CA PRO A 106 17.46 -3.40 16.34
C PRO A 106 15.94 -3.25 16.22
N GLU A 107 15.45 -2.31 15.41
CA GLU A 107 14.03 -2.11 15.12
C GLU A 107 13.41 -3.35 14.46
N ILE A 108 14.10 -3.93 13.47
CA ILE A 108 13.63 -5.14 12.77
C ILE A 108 13.66 -6.34 13.71
N ARG A 109 14.72 -6.49 14.53
CA ARG A 109 14.76 -7.57 15.53
C ARG A 109 13.63 -7.47 16.55
N ARG A 110 13.27 -6.26 17.01
CA ARG A 110 12.11 -6.04 17.87
C ARG A 110 10.81 -6.43 17.17
N ARG A 111 10.67 -6.11 15.88
CA ARG A 111 9.52 -6.54 15.07
C ARG A 111 9.45 -8.07 14.96
N ALA A 112 10.58 -8.74 14.75
CA ALA A 112 10.67 -10.21 14.74
C ALA A 112 10.19 -10.82 16.06
N ALA A 113 10.65 -10.27 17.19
CA ALA A 113 10.24 -10.71 18.52
C ALA A 113 8.74 -10.50 18.75
N PHE A 114 8.21 -9.35 18.31
CA PHE A 114 6.77 -9.07 18.38
C PHE A 114 5.96 -10.06 17.54
N MET A 115 6.39 -10.37 16.31
CA MET A 115 5.72 -11.36 15.46
C MET A 115 5.70 -12.74 16.12
N ARG A 116 6.81 -13.19 16.70
CA ARG A 116 6.87 -14.47 17.42
C ARG A 116 6.00 -14.54 18.67
N GLN A 117 5.63 -13.40 19.24
CA GLN A 117 4.79 -13.33 20.44
C GLN A 117 3.29 -13.21 20.10
N ASN A 118 2.94 -12.76 18.89
CA ASN A 118 1.57 -12.39 18.55
C ASN A 118 1.00 -13.10 17.32
N ALA A 119 1.85 -13.54 16.38
CA ALA A 119 1.41 -14.21 15.17
C ALA A 119 1.33 -15.73 15.39
N TYR A 120 0.19 -16.30 15.03
CA TYR A 120 -0.06 -17.73 15.06
C TYR A 120 0.30 -18.38 13.73
N CYS A 121 0.72 -19.65 13.79
CA CYS A 121 1.02 -20.45 12.61
C CYS A 121 -0.25 -20.66 11.77
N PRO A 122 -0.21 -20.46 10.44
CA PRO A 122 -1.36 -20.62 9.55
C PRO A 122 -1.73 -22.09 9.29
N HIS A 123 -0.84 -23.03 9.61
CA HIS A 123 -0.98 -24.43 9.24
C HIS A 123 -2.31 -25.08 9.72
N PRO A 124 -2.99 -25.90 8.89
CA PRO A 124 -4.30 -26.51 9.18
C PRO A 124 -4.35 -27.43 10.42
N SER A 125 -3.18 -27.92 10.88
CA SER A 125 -3.07 -28.77 12.06
C SER A 125 -3.39 -28.06 13.37
N HIS A 126 -3.46 -26.72 13.38
CA HIS A 126 -3.83 -25.94 14.55
C HIS A 126 -5.32 -25.58 14.58
N GLN A 127 -5.86 -25.38 15.77
CA GLN A 127 -7.20 -24.81 15.96
C GLN A 127 -7.23 -23.33 15.55
N PRO A 128 -8.38 -22.83 15.05
CA PRO A 128 -8.54 -21.42 14.76
C PRO A 128 -8.51 -20.57 16.04
N THR A 129 -7.91 -19.38 15.94
CA THR A 129 -7.80 -18.39 17.02
C THR A 129 -8.91 -17.35 16.98
N ARG A 130 -9.56 -17.21 15.81
CA ARG A 130 -10.68 -16.30 15.57
C ARG A 130 -11.63 -16.90 14.55
N ALA A 131 -12.83 -16.33 14.46
CA ALA A 131 -13.75 -16.65 13.36
C ALA A 131 -13.17 -16.17 12.02
N ALA A 132 -13.37 -16.97 10.97
CA ALA A 132 -13.03 -16.59 9.60
C ALA A 132 -13.90 -15.41 9.15
N THR A 133 -13.26 -14.39 8.57
CA THR A 133 -13.96 -13.17 8.12
C THR A 133 -14.36 -13.27 6.64
N SER A 134 -13.66 -14.11 5.87
CA SER A 134 -13.92 -14.30 4.44
C SER A 134 -13.66 -15.76 4.02
N PRO A 135 -14.18 -16.19 2.85
CA PRO A 135 -13.96 -17.55 2.33
C PRO A 135 -12.49 -17.90 2.05
N VAL A 136 -11.60 -16.90 1.97
CA VAL A 136 -10.17 -17.03 1.63
C VAL A 136 -9.30 -16.89 2.89
N ASP A 137 -9.91 -16.76 4.06
CA ASP A 137 -9.20 -16.60 5.32
C ASP A 137 -8.47 -17.91 5.70
N PRO A 138 -7.15 -17.89 6.01
CA PRO A 138 -6.42 -19.10 6.41
C PRO A 138 -7.00 -19.77 7.66
N GLU A 139 -7.68 -19.01 8.53
CA GLU A 139 -8.37 -19.57 9.70
C GLU A 139 -9.53 -20.51 9.33
N GLN A 140 -10.09 -20.40 8.12
CA GLN A 140 -11.17 -21.27 7.65
C GLN A 140 -10.70 -22.70 7.35
N HIS A 141 -9.42 -22.87 7.01
CA HIS A 141 -8.84 -24.18 6.69
C HIS A 141 -8.40 -24.95 7.94
N LYS A 142 -8.48 -24.33 9.12
CA LYS A 142 -8.06 -24.91 10.40
C LYS A 142 -9.12 -25.83 10.98
N SER A 143 -8.69 -26.94 11.58
CA SER A 143 -9.62 -27.90 12.19
C SER A 143 -10.14 -27.38 13.54
N THR A 144 -11.44 -27.14 13.62
CA THR A 144 -12.12 -26.74 14.87
C THR A 144 -12.23 -27.89 15.88
N GLN A 145 -12.26 -29.16 15.42
CA GLN A 145 -12.61 -30.30 16.27
C GLN A 145 -11.41 -31.17 16.66
N SER A 146 -10.36 -31.21 15.82
CA SER A 146 -9.22 -32.14 15.98
C SER A 146 -7.84 -31.48 15.86
N GLY A 147 -7.77 -30.15 15.84
CA GLY A 147 -6.51 -29.42 15.75
C GLY A 147 -5.72 -29.41 17.06
N MET A 148 -4.40 -29.32 16.96
CA MET A 148 -3.50 -28.95 18.04
C MET A 148 -3.81 -27.53 18.54
N PRO A 149 -3.47 -27.18 19.80
CA PRO A 149 -3.61 -25.79 20.26
C PRO A 149 -2.84 -24.83 19.34
N PRO A 150 -3.31 -23.58 19.17
CA PRO A 150 -2.62 -22.58 18.37
C PRO A 150 -1.17 -22.38 18.83
N ALA A 151 -0.23 -22.43 17.89
CA ALA A 151 1.18 -22.19 18.16
C ALA A 151 1.65 -20.91 17.49
N HIS A 152 2.55 -20.19 18.15
CA HIS A 152 3.14 -18.98 17.59
C HIS A 152 4.21 -19.29 16.55
N VAL A 153 4.39 -18.38 15.60
CA VAL A 153 5.46 -18.48 14.60
C VAL A 153 6.83 -18.42 15.27
N ARG A 154 7.76 -19.26 14.82
CA ARG A 154 9.14 -19.35 15.31
C ARG A 154 10.14 -19.58 14.19
N HIS A 155 9.74 -20.35 13.18
CA HIS A 155 10.56 -20.69 12.01
C HIS A 155 10.44 -19.57 10.96
N GLU A 156 11.60 -19.13 10.48
CA GLU A 156 11.72 -18.09 9.46
C GLU A 156 11.93 -18.74 8.10
N CYS A 157 11.25 -18.23 7.08
CA CYS A 157 11.51 -18.64 5.71
C CYS A 157 12.92 -18.16 5.30
N PRO A 158 13.76 -19.03 4.71
CA PRO A 158 15.11 -18.65 4.29
C PRO A 158 15.14 -17.63 3.14
N ASP A 159 14.10 -17.61 2.30
CA ASP A 159 14.06 -16.78 1.08
C ASP A 159 13.51 -15.38 1.33
N CYS A 160 12.50 -15.22 2.20
CA CYS A 160 11.95 -13.92 2.58
C CYS A 160 12.41 -13.40 3.94
N GLY A 161 12.98 -14.26 4.80
CA GLY A 161 13.58 -13.86 6.08
C GLY A 161 12.58 -13.50 7.19
N ILE A 162 11.28 -13.78 6.99
CA ILE A 162 10.20 -13.45 7.94
C ILE A 162 9.72 -14.72 8.68
N PRO A 163 9.40 -14.66 9.99
CA PRO A 163 8.75 -15.77 10.70
C PRO A 163 7.36 -16.08 10.15
N VAL A 164 7.15 -17.33 9.70
CA VAL A 164 5.92 -17.73 8.98
C VAL A 164 5.21 -18.92 9.59
N SER A 165 5.95 -19.84 10.22
CA SER A 165 5.37 -21.07 10.81
C SER A 165 5.95 -21.33 12.20
N CYS A 166 5.33 -22.22 12.97
CA CYS A 166 5.82 -22.59 14.30
C CYS A 166 7.03 -23.54 14.26
N CYS A 167 7.22 -24.31 13.17
CA CYS A 167 8.32 -25.25 12.98
C CYS A 167 8.63 -25.47 11.48
N ALA A 168 9.77 -26.11 11.20
CA ALA A 168 10.20 -26.40 9.83
C ALA A 168 9.27 -27.36 9.07
N GLU A 169 8.65 -28.32 9.77
CA GLU A 169 7.71 -29.27 9.17
C GLU A 169 6.46 -28.56 8.66
N HIS A 170 5.80 -27.75 9.50
CA HIS A 170 4.65 -26.95 9.08
C HIS A 170 4.99 -25.91 8.00
N PHE A 171 6.24 -25.44 7.93
CA PHE A 171 6.68 -24.59 6.82
C PHE A 171 6.77 -25.38 5.52
N ALA A 172 7.33 -26.58 5.55
CA ALA A 172 7.45 -27.43 4.37
C ALA A 172 6.08 -27.84 3.82
N ASP A 173 5.14 -28.17 4.71
CA ASP A 173 3.77 -28.52 4.33
C ASP A 173 3.01 -27.33 3.71
N ASP A 174 3.17 -26.13 4.29
CA ASP A 174 2.53 -24.90 3.83
C ASP A 174 3.35 -24.13 2.77
N TYR A 175 4.46 -24.71 2.29
CA TYR A 175 5.41 -24.03 1.42
C TYR A 175 4.77 -23.53 0.12
N ALA A 176 3.84 -24.32 -0.45
CA ALA A 176 3.16 -23.97 -1.68
C ALA A 176 2.29 -22.70 -1.54
N SER A 177 1.60 -22.52 -0.41
CA SER A 177 0.81 -21.32 -0.15
C SER A 177 1.73 -20.12 0.15
N HIS A 178 2.82 -20.36 0.90
CA HIS A 178 3.80 -19.32 1.22
C HIS A 178 4.47 -18.76 -0.03
N LEU A 179 4.76 -19.61 -1.03
CA LEU A 179 5.37 -19.20 -2.29
C LEU A 179 4.57 -18.12 -3.03
N GLU A 180 3.25 -18.08 -2.89
CA GLU A 180 2.40 -17.07 -3.54
C GLU A 180 2.71 -15.64 -3.05
N VAL A 181 3.22 -15.51 -1.82
CA VAL A 181 3.49 -14.22 -1.17
C VAL A 181 4.97 -14.01 -0.81
N CYS A 182 5.80 -15.04 -0.97
CA CYS A 182 7.20 -15.04 -0.52
C CYS A 182 8.00 -13.88 -1.15
N ASP A 183 7.84 -13.63 -2.45
CA ASP A 183 8.55 -12.55 -3.14
C ASP A 183 8.16 -11.17 -2.60
N VAL A 184 6.86 -10.95 -2.34
CA VAL A 184 6.36 -9.70 -1.76
C VAL A 184 6.90 -9.52 -0.34
N LEU A 185 6.92 -10.58 0.46
CA LEU A 185 7.49 -10.56 1.80
C LEU A 185 9.00 -10.27 1.78
N ARG A 186 9.72 -10.80 0.80
CA ARG A 186 11.13 -10.49 0.59
C ARG A 186 11.33 -9.02 0.22
N GLN A 187 10.52 -8.47 -0.68
CA GLN A 187 10.55 -7.04 -1.03
C GLN A 187 10.30 -6.17 0.20
N ILE A 188 9.29 -6.50 1.02
CA ILE A 188 9.00 -5.78 2.27
C ILE A 188 10.20 -5.83 3.21
N ASN A 189 10.85 -6.99 3.33
CA ASN A 189 12.05 -7.15 4.15
C ASN A 189 13.19 -6.23 3.66
N GLU A 190 13.52 -6.29 2.38
CA GLU A 190 14.57 -5.45 1.80
C GLU A 190 14.24 -3.95 1.91
N ASP A 191 12.98 -3.56 1.70
CA ASP A 191 12.52 -2.18 1.78
C ASP A 191 12.59 -1.65 3.23
N ASP A 192 12.22 -2.46 4.23
CA ASP A 192 12.33 -2.09 5.65
C ASP A 192 13.80 -1.92 6.08
N HIS A 193 14.70 -2.78 5.58
CA HIS A 193 16.14 -2.65 5.79
C HIS A 193 16.69 -1.39 5.10
N ASP A 194 16.21 -1.08 3.90
CA ASP A 194 16.62 0.12 3.17
C ASP A 194 16.21 1.39 3.92
N LEU A 195 14.97 1.47 4.42
CA LEU A 195 14.49 2.60 5.25
C LEU A 195 15.33 2.82 6.53
N LEU A 196 15.92 1.75 7.06
CA LEU A 196 16.76 1.81 8.27
C LEU A 196 18.25 1.98 7.96
N SER A 197 18.67 1.78 6.70
CA SER A 197 20.06 1.92 6.25
C SER A 197 20.64 3.30 6.53
N GLY A 198 19.79 4.32 6.56
CA GLY A 198 20.21 5.71 6.71
C GLY A 198 20.82 6.34 5.48
N ARG A 199 20.62 5.72 4.30
CA ARG A 199 20.90 6.39 3.02
C ARG A 199 20.06 7.66 2.88
N PHE A 200 20.50 8.54 2.00
CA PHE A 200 19.67 9.63 1.55
C PHE A 200 18.60 9.09 0.58
N PHE A 201 17.37 9.57 0.74
CA PHE A 201 16.22 9.21 -0.09
C PHE A 201 15.88 10.40 -1.01
N PRO A 202 16.53 10.52 -2.18
CA PRO A 202 16.17 11.58 -3.15
C PRO A 202 14.69 11.53 -3.56
N GLU A 203 14.05 10.38 -3.42
CA GLU A 203 12.63 10.17 -3.67
C GLU A 203 11.70 10.82 -2.62
N PHE A 204 12.23 11.22 -1.46
CA PHE A 204 11.51 12.01 -0.44
C PHE A 204 11.81 13.51 -0.51
N GLU A 205 12.58 13.94 -1.51
CA GLU A 205 12.77 15.35 -1.79
C GLU A 205 11.51 15.90 -2.46
N TYR A 206 10.70 16.60 -1.67
CA TYR A 206 9.45 17.16 -2.14
C TYR A 206 9.67 18.46 -2.92
N PRO A 207 9.00 18.61 -4.07
CA PRO A 207 8.99 19.85 -4.80
C PRO A 207 8.30 20.94 -3.98
N GLY A 208 8.67 22.19 -4.26
CA GLY A 208 8.17 23.37 -3.54
C GLY A 208 6.69 23.67 -3.77
N PRO A 209 6.27 24.91 -3.43
CA PRO A 209 4.92 25.39 -3.72
C PRO A 209 4.58 25.21 -5.20
N GLN A 210 3.38 24.71 -5.48
CA GLN A 210 2.88 24.59 -6.84
C GLN A 210 2.61 25.99 -7.42
N LEU A 211 2.94 26.20 -8.69
CA LEU A 211 2.52 27.40 -9.42
C LEU A 211 1.01 27.34 -9.67
N ASP A 212 0.30 28.45 -9.46
CA ASP A 212 -1.16 28.50 -9.59
C ASP A 212 -1.63 28.16 -11.02
N GLU A 213 -0.79 28.41 -12.03
CA GLU A 213 -1.07 28.11 -13.43
C GLU A 213 -0.78 26.64 -13.80
N ALA A 214 0.04 25.94 -13.02
CA ALA A 214 0.48 24.57 -13.30
C ALA A 214 -0.52 23.57 -12.71
N GLN A 215 -1.40 23.05 -13.57
CA GLN A 215 -2.41 22.07 -13.16
C GLN A 215 -1.79 20.73 -12.75
N VAL A 216 -2.19 20.25 -11.57
CA VAL A 216 -1.78 18.94 -11.05
C VAL A 216 -2.72 17.86 -11.58
N ASN A 217 -2.16 16.79 -12.13
CA ASN A 217 -2.92 15.65 -12.60
C ASN A 217 -2.86 14.51 -11.58
N LEU A 218 -4.01 14.17 -10.98
CA LEU A 218 -4.12 13.19 -9.89
C LEU A 218 -4.63 11.81 -10.37
N THR A 219 -4.60 11.53 -11.68
CA THR A 219 -5.16 10.29 -12.25
C THR A 219 -4.29 9.05 -12.04
N ASN A 220 -2.97 9.20 -12.08
CA ASN A 220 -2.00 8.13 -11.84
C ASN A 220 -0.72 8.68 -11.20
N TRP A 221 0.11 7.80 -10.64
CA TRP A 221 1.35 8.19 -9.95
C TRP A 221 2.32 8.93 -10.87
N ASP A 222 2.55 8.43 -12.08
CA ASP A 222 3.54 9.02 -13.00
C ASP A 222 3.19 10.46 -13.37
N THR A 223 1.92 10.73 -13.70
CA THR A 223 1.50 12.08 -14.10
C THR A 223 1.40 13.00 -12.90
N MET A 224 1.05 12.48 -11.73
CA MET A 224 1.05 13.26 -10.49
C MET A 224 2.47 13.69 -10.12
N LEU A 225 3.41 12.76 -10.10
CA LEU A 225 4.82 13.05 -9.81
C LEU A 225 5.40 14.02 -10.85
N TYR A 226 5.08 13.82 -12.13
CA TYR A 226 5.52 14.73 -13.21
C TYR A 226 4.95 16.14 -13.08
N SER A 227 3.63 16.28 -12.91
CA SER A 227 2.96 17.60 -12.85
C SER A 227 3.26 18.40 -11.58
N ARG A 228 3.70 17.72 -10.52
CA ARG A 228 4.21 18.32 -9.29
C ARG A 228 5.71 18.56 -9.32
N GLU A 229 6.42 18.25 -10.41
CA GLU A 229 7.88 18.44 -10.55
C GLU A 229 8.71 17.61 -9.56
N PHE A 230 8.29 16.38 -9.25
CA PHE A 230 9.13 15.46 -8.49
C PHE A 230 10.36 15.01 -9.30
N ASN A 231 11.42 14.65 -8.59
CA ASN A 231 12.54 13.92 -9.18
C ASN A 231 12.04 12.63 -9.84
N ALA A 232 12.54 12.34 -11.05
CA ALA A 232 12.16 11.13 -11.77
C ALA A 232 12.60 9.88 -10.99
N VAL A 233 11.62 9.10 -10.54
CA VAL A 233 11.85 7.86 -9.79
C VAL A 233 11.80 6.69 -10.77
N ASN A 234 12.96 6.15 -11.11
CA ASN A 234 13.09 5.08 -12.10
C ASN A 234 13.22 3.67 -11.48
N GLU A 235 13.50 3.60 -10.18
CA GLU A 235 13.67 2.34 -9.47
C GLU A 235 12.36 1.91 -8.80
N GLU A 236 12.00 0.63 -8.96
CA GLU A 236 10.76 0.08 -8.42
C GLU A 236 10.72 0.18 -6.88
N ARG A 237 11.85 -0.07 -6.21
CA ARG A 237 11.98 0.07 -4.75
C ARG A 237 11.65 1.48 -4.29
N SER A 238 12.25 2.48 -4.92
CA SER A 238 12.02 3.89 -4.59
C SER A 238 10.57 4.27 -4.87
N MET A 239 9.96 3.75 -5.94
CA MET A 239 8.52 3.91 -6.19
C MET A 239 7.66 3.30 -5.09
N ARG A 240 7.96 2.09 -4.60
CA ARG A 240 7.24 1.49 -3.47
C ARG A 240 7.36 2.34 -2.20
N GLN A 241 8.51 2.94 -1.93
CA GLN A 241 8.71 3.80 -0.77
C GLN A 241 7.93 5.12 -0.88
N VAL A 242 7.98 5.79 -2.03
CA VAL A 242 7.22 7.03 -2.28
C VAL A 242 5.74 6.78 -2.18
N THR A 243 5.24 5.74 -2.87
CA THR A 243 3.81 5.43 -2.85
C THR A 243 3.34 4.97 -1.48
N ARG A 244 4.14 4.22 -0.70
CA ARG A 244 3.83 3.87 0.69
C ARG A 244 3.58 5.10 1.57
N LEU A 245 4.35 6.17 1.39
CA LEU A 245 4.21 7.41 2.15
C LEU A 245 3.07 8.30 1.62
N LEU A 246 2.95 8.41 0.29
CA LEU A 246 2.06 9.37 -0.35
C LEU A 246 0.65 8.84 -0.60
N THR A 247 0.41 7.53 -0.59
CA THR A 247 -0.90 6.97 -0.98
C THR A 247 -2.02 7.60 -0.18
N TYR A 248 -1.91 7.64 1.15
CA TYR A 248 -2.94 8.22 1.99
C TYR A 248 -3.19 9.73 1.72
N PRO A 249 -2.19 10.63 1.84
CA PRO A 249 -2.43 12.06 1.60
C PRO A 249 -2.82 12.38 0.16
N VAL A 250 -2.28 11.68 -0.85
CA VAL A 250 -2.64 11.90 -2.26
C VAL A 250 -4.04 11.38 -2.55
N THR A 251 -4.49 10.27 -1.96
CA THR A 251 -5.88 9.82 -2.10
C THR A 251 -6.85 10.87 -1.55
N ILE A 252 -6.62 11.37 -0.34
CA ILE A 252 -7.47 12.43 0.25
C ILE A 252 -7.42 13.70 -0.60
N GLY A 253 -6.22 14.14 -0.98
CA GLY A 253 -6.03 15.29 -1.87
C GLY A 253 -6.78 15.11 -3.18
N SER A 254 -6.69 13.94 -3.81
CA SER A 254 -7.36 13.64 -5.08
C SER A 254 -8.88 13.74 -4.98
N VAL A 255 -9.50 13.39 -3.86
CA VAL A 255 -10.95 13.48 -3.68
C VAL A 255 -11.39 14.93 -3.45
N LEU A 256 -10.60 15.71 -2.71
CA LEU A 256 -10.93 17.09 -2.34
C LEU A 256 -10.54 18.12 -3.42
N HIS A 257 -9.64 17.77 -4.33
CA HIS A 257 -9.12 18.68 -5.34
C HIS A 257 -10.22 19.14 -6.30
N GLU A 258 -10.22 20.41 -6.70
CA GLU A 258 -11.26 20.97 -7.59
C GLU A 258 -11.30 20.26 -8.95
N LEU A 259 -10.13 19.86 -9.45
CA LEU A 259 -9.95 19.07 -10.66
C LEU A 259 -9.84 17.56 -10.37
N SER A 260 -10.46 17.11 -9.29
CA SER A 260 -10.49 15.70 -8.90
C SER A 260 -10.96 14.83 -10.07
N PRO A 261 -10.25 13.70 -10.36
CA PRO A 261 -10.79 12.70 -11.26
C PRO A 261 -12.02 11.98 -10.65
N TYR A 262 -12.20 12.06 -9.34
CA TYR A 262 -13.25 11.43 -8.56
C TYR A 262 -14.33 12.45 -8.15
N GLY A 263 -15.43 12.50 -8.89
CA GLY A 263 -16.54 13.40 -8.58
C GLY A 263 -17.90 12.82 -8.95
N LEU A 264 -18.96 13.46 -8.46
CA LEU A 264 -20.35 13.07 -8.77
C LEU A 264 -20.63 13.07 -10.29
N LYS A 265 -19.94 13.94 -11.04
CA LYS A 265 -20.03 14.02 -12.50
C LYS A 265 -19.31 12.86 -13.22
N ASN A 266 -18.34 12.24 -12.57
CA ASN A 266 -17.48 11.21 -13.14
C ASN A 266 -17.90 9.79 -12.69
N GLY A 267 -19.16 9.62 -12.30
CA GLY A 267 -19.74 8.30 -12.01
C GLY A 267 -19.59 7.81 -10.56
N LEU A 268 -19.03 8.61 -9.65
CA LEU A 268 -19.03 8.27 -8.22
C LEU A 268 -20.35 8.65 -7.54
N THR A 269 -20.84 7.76 -6.67
CA THR A 269 -21.97 8.05 -5.79
C THR A 269 -21.52 8.87 -4.58
N ALA A 270 -22.46 9.54 -3.90
CA ALA A 270 -22.18 10.26 -2.66
C ALA A 270 -21.57 9.34 -1.58
N GLU A 271 -22.10 8.11 -1.46
CA GLU A 271 -21.53 7.10 -0.55
C GLU A 271 -20.13 6.64 -0.97
N GLY A 272 -19.87 6.57 -2.28
CA GLY A 272 -18.54 6.29 -2.82
C GLY A 272 -17.54 7.39 -2.45
N LEU A 273 -17.92 8.66 -2.58
CA LEU A 273 -17.07 9.79 -2.17
C LEU A 273 -16.80 9.77 -0.66
N ARG A 274 -17.83 9.47 0.14
CA ARG A 274 -17.73 9.38 1.60
C ARG A 274 -16.84 8.22 2.05
N SER A 275 -16.88 7.11 1.33
CA SER A 275 -15.99 5.97 1.57
C SER A 275 -14.54 6.29 1.20
N LEU A 276 -14.31 7.02 0.10
CA LEU A 276 -12.96 7.42 -0.33
C LEU A 276 -12.34 8.52 0.53
N SER A 277 -13.14 9.44 1.09
CA SER A 277 -12.68 10.49 2.00
C SER A 277 -12.40 9.99 3.42
N GLY A 278 -12.63 8.70 3.70
CA GLY A 278 -12.43 8.11 5.02
C GLY A 278 -13.58 8.34 6.01
N GLU A 279 -14.69 8.91 5.57
CA GLU A 279 -15.91 9.07 6.37
C GLU A 279 -16.76 7.78 6.38
N SER A 280 -16.15 6.64 6.68
CA SER A 280 -16.94 5.46 6.98
C SER A 280 -17.60 5.61 8.37
N PRO A 281 -18.87 5.22 8.56
CA PRO A 281 -19.52 5.22 9.87
C PRO A 281 -18.89 4.23 10.88
N PHE A 282 -17.92 3.42 10.46
CA PHE A 282 -17.05 2.66 11.35
C PHE A 282 -15.85 3.52 11.75
N SER A 283 -16.13 4.52 12.58
CA SER A 283 -15.09 5.20 13.36
C SER A 283 -14.36 4.15 14.21
N ILE A 284 -13.08 3.96 13.93
CA ILE A 284 -12.13 3.44 14.90
C ILE A 284 -12.14 4.44 16.05
N ALA A 285 -12.83 4.08 17.13
CA ALA A 285 -12.79 4.81 18.39
C ALA A 285 -11.36 4.69 18.96
N LEU A 286 -10.50 5.63 18.58
CA LEU A 286 -9.26 5.88 19.31
C LEU A 286 -9.62 6.69 20.56
N SER A 287 -10.14 6.00 21.56
CA SER A 287 -10.39 6.57 22.88
C SER A 287 -9.05 6.76 23.60
N LEU A 288 -8.40 7.90 23.38
CA LEU A 288 -7.33 8.39 24.25
C LEU A 288 -7.96 8.95 25.53
N SER A 289 -8.20 8.09 26.52
CA SER A 289 -8.49 8.51 27.89
C SER A 289 -7.19 8.94 28.57
N PHE A 290 -6.91 10.25 28.51
CA PHE A 290 -5.85 10.90 29.29
C PHE A 290 -6.46 11.36 30.62
N THR A 291 -6.22 10.61 31.70
CA THR A 291 -6.51 11.07 33.07
C THR A 291 -5.27 11.77 33.64
N PRO A 292 -5.37 13.03 34.08
CA PRO A 292 -4.26 13.69 34.76
C PRO A 292 -4.12 13.18 36.20
N PRO A 293 -2.89 13.03 36.73
CA PRO A 293 -2.69 12.67 38.13
C PRO A 293 -2.98 13.87 39.06
N SER A 294 -3.50 13.56 40.25
CA SER A 294 -3.67 14.48 41.38
C SER A 294 -2.40 14.62 42.20
#